data_AF-A0A257WFM6-F1
#
_entry.id   AF-A0A257WFM6-F1
#
_cell.length_a   1.000
_cell.length_b   1.000
_cell.length_c   1.000
_cell.angle_alpha   90.00
_cell.angle_beta   90.00
_cell.angle_gamma   90.00
#
_symmetry.space_group_name_H-M   'P 1'
#
loop_
_entity.id
_entity.type
_entity.pdbx_description
1 polymer ?
#
loop_
_entity_poly.entity_id
_entity_poly.type
_entity_poly.pdbx_seq_one_letter_code
_entity_poly.pdbx_strand_id
1 'polypeptide(L)'
;VAYFGQKDYQQQAVIRQMVRDLDMPIEIRTCPTIRDATGLALSSRNAYLSPDERQAGLCLSRALFWGESCYRSGELPKTIAAAMHSRIAGEPGVHLDYAVVVDPVTLIEVEQRQSQVVALVACRVGTTRLIDNAIWAAE
;
A
#
# COMPACT_ATOMS: atom_id res chain seq x y z
N VAL A 1 7.16 6.78 23.51
CA VAL A 1 7.22 6.57 22.05
C VAL A 1 6.59 5.22 21.73
N ALA A 2 5.73 5.13 20.72
CA ALA A 2 5.13 3.89 20.23
C ALA A 2 5.48 3.69 18.75
N TYR A 3 5.76 2.44 18.35
CA TYR A 3 6.26 2.09 17.02
C TYR A 3 5.20 1.33 16.23
N PHE A 4 4.95 1.76 14.99
CA PHE A 4 3.97 1.14 14.10
C PHE A 4 4.58 0.94 12.71
N GLY A 5 4.29 -0.21 12.09
CA GLY A 5 4.74 -0.49 10.73
C GLY A 5 3.96 0.29 9.68
N GLN A 6 4.66 0.81 8.67
CA GLN A 6 4.06 1.55 7.54
C GLN A 6 3.09 0.68 6.73
N LYS A 7 3.28 -0.65 6.74
CA LYS A 7 2.46 -1.60 5.98
C LYS A 7 0.96 -1.41 6.22
N ASP A 8 0.58 -1.09 7.45
CA ASP A 8 -0.79 -0.75 7.83
C ASP A 8 -0.97 0.78 7.83
N TYR A 9 -0.75 1.42 6.68
CA TYR A 9 -0.64 2.89 6.55
C TYR A 9 -1.85 3.63 7.11
N GLN A 10 -3.06 3.17 6.73
CA GLN A 10 -4.31 3.77 7.20
C GLN A 10 -4.47 3.64 8.72
N GLN A 11 -4.11 2.50 9.31
CA GLN A 11 -4.13 2.31 10.76
C GLN A 11 -3.23 3.34 11.44
N GLN A 12 -2.03 3.56 10.90
CA GLN A 12 -1.13 4.55 11.45
C GLN A 12 -1.68 5.97 11.35
N ALA A 13 -2.28 6.34 10.22
CA ALA A 13 -2.91 7.65 10.04
C ALA A 13 -4.01 7.88 11.08
N VAL A 14 -4.88 6.88 11.30
CA VAL A 14 -5.94 6.92 12.32
C VAL A 14 -5.36 7.04 13.73
N ILE A 15 -4.34 6.25 14.09
CA ILE A 15 -3.72 6.30 15.43
C ILE A 15 -3.04 7.65 15.67
N ARG A 16 -2.38 8.22 14.66
CA ARG A 16 -1.80 9.57 14.75
C ARG A 16 -2.86 10.63 14.98
N GLN A 17 -3.99 10.52 14.28
CA GLN A 17 -5.12 11.43 14.45
C GLN A 17 -5.68 11.31 15.87
N MET A 18 -5.93 10.08 16.35
CA MET A 18 -6.41 9.79 17.70
C MET A 18 -5.48 10.36 18.79
N VAL A 19 -4.16 10.12 18.70
CA VAL A 19 -3.19 10.62 19.67
C VAL A 19 -3.21 12.15 19.75
N ARG A 20 -3.33 12.82 18.59
CA ARG A 20 -3.41 14.28 18.51
C ARG A 20 -4.71 14.81 19.09
N ASP A 21 -5.84 14.22 18.70
CA ASP A 21 -7.18 14.70 19.06
C ASP A 21 -7.49 14.48 20.55
N LEU A 22 -6.89 13.45 21.15
CA LEU A 22 -7.05 13.12 22.58
C LEU A 22 -5.92 13.68 23.46
N ASP A 23 -5.06 14.54 22.92
CA ASP A 23 -3.90 15.14 23.61
C ASP A 23 -3.05 14.11 24.38
N MET A 24 -2.81 12.95 23.76
CA MET A 24 -2.05 11.88 24.40
C MET A 24 -0.55 12.23 24.34
N PRO A 25 0.21 12.14 25.45
CA PRO A 25 1.64 12.44 25.48
C PRO A 25 2.48 11.29 24.90
N ILE A 26 2.18 10.87 23.66
CA ILE A 26 2.77 9.71 22.97
C ILE A 26 3.28 10.13 21.58
N GLU A 27 4.57 9.95 21.33
CA GLU A 27 5.14 10.07 19.98
C GLU A 27 4.90 8.78 19.18
N ILE A 28 4.37 8.89 17.96
CA ILE A 28 4.17 7.78 17.01
C ILE A 28 5.31 7.73 15.99
N ARG A 29 6.10 6.65 16.00
CA ARG A 29 7.17 6.41 15.00
C ARG A 29 6.75 5.38 13.95
N THR A 30 6.93 5.72 12.67
CA THR A 30 6.78 4.77 11.55
C THR A 30 8.03 3.95 11.38
N CYS A 31 7.87 2.64 11.31
CA CYS A 31 8.88 1.72 10.81
C CYS A 31 8.57 1.38 9.35
N PRO A 32 9.54 1.41 8.42
CA PRO A 32 9.32 1.03 7.03
C PRO A 32 8.75 -0.38 6.87
N THR A 33 7.99 -0.62 5.80
CA THR A 33 7.52 -1.96 5.44
C THR A 33 8.72 -2.86 5.15
N ILE A 34 8.87 -3.93 5.93
CA ILE A 34 9.87 -4.97 5.65
C ILE A 34 9.29 -5.96 4.64
N ARG A 35 10.10 -6.37 3.67
CA ARG A 35 9.75 -7.31 2.61
C ARG A 35 10.67 -8.52 2.69
N ASP A 36 10.18 -9.66 2.20
CA ASP A 36 11.05 -10.82 1.97
C ASP A 36 11.94 -10.63 0.72
N ALA A 37 12.80 -11.61 0.44
CA ALA A 37 13.70 -11.59 -0.71
C ALA A 37 13.00 -11.56 -2.07
N THR A 38 11.70 -11.90 -2.14
CA THR A 38 10.89 -11.85 -3.36
C THR A 38 10.14 -10.52 -3.51
N GLY A 39 10.15 -9.67 -2.48
CA GLY A 39 9.49 -8.37 -2.45
C GLY A 39 8.09 -8.39 -1.84
N LEU A 40 7.59 -9.53 -1.36
CA LEU A 40 6.31 -9.59 -0.65
C LEU A 40 6.45 -8.90 0.71
N ALA A 41 5.51 -8.00 1.03
CA ALA A 41 5.46 -7.38 2.35
C ALA A 41 5.27 -8.45 3.45
N LEU A 42 6.12 -8.42 4.48
CA LEU A 42 6.04 -9.40 5.57
C LEU A 42 4.74 -9.27 6.34
N SER A 43 4.10 -10.40 6.58
CA SER A 43 2.83 -10.51 7.31
C SER A 43 2.73 -11.91 7.89
N SER A 44 2.22 -12.04 9.12
CA SER A 44 1.87 -13.35 9.69
C SER A 44 0.87 -14.11 8.80
N ARG A 45 0.00 -13.37 8.10
CA ARG A 45 -0.96 -13.94 7.14
C ARG A 45 -0.29 -14.62 5.94
N ASN A 46 0.98 -14.33 5.63
CA ASN A 46 1.68 -15.00 4.54
C ASN A 46 1.87 -16.51 4.81
N ALA A 47 1.78 -16.94 6.07
CA ALA A 47 1.83 -18.36 6.44
C ALA A 47 0.64 -19.18 5.90
N TYR A 48 -0.44 -18.51 5.48
CA TYR A 48 -1.63 -19.16 4.93
C TYR A 48 -1.55 -19.36 3.42
N LEU A 49 -0.56 -18.77 2.76
CA LEU A 49 -0.39 -18.85 1.31
C LEU A 49 0.33 -20.14 0.95
N SER A 50 -0.20 -20.87 -0.03
CA SER A 50 0.56 -21.86 -0.76
C SER A 50 1.72 -21.21 -1.55
N PRO A 51 2.69 -21.98 -2.05
CA PRO A 51 3.75 -21.43 -2.90
C PRO A 51 3.23 -20.66 -4.13
N ASP A 52 2.19 -21.16 -4.79
CA ASP A 52 1.59 -20.52 -5.97
C ASP A 52 0.83 -19.23 -5.58
N GLU A 53 0.10 -19.25 -4.47
CA GLU A 53 -0.58 -18.07 -3.94
C GLU A 53 0.43 -17.00 -3.49
N ARG A 54 1.57 -17.41 -2.92
CA ARG A 54 2.64 -16.47 -2.58
C ARG A 54 3.20 -15.80 -3.83
N GLN A 55 3.39 -16.55 -4.91
CA GLN A 55 3.85 -16.01 -6.18
C GLN A 55 2.83 -15.03 -6.78
N ALA A 56 1.54 -15.39 -6.78
CA ALA A 56 0.47 -14.51 -7.25
C ALA A 56 0.38 -13.22 -6.40
N GLY A 57 0.57 -13.31 -5.08
CA GLY A 57 0.58 -12.15 -4.17
C GLY A 57 1.66 -11.11 -4.46
N LEU A 58 2.72 -11.47 -5.19
CA LEU A 58 3.76 -10.51 -5.64
C LEU A 58 3.22 -9.46 -6.61
N CYS A 59 2.03 -9.65 -7.21
CA CYS A 59 1.42 -8.64 -8.07
C CYS A 59 1.23 -7.30 -7.35
N LEU A 60 0.97 -7.30 -6.04
CA LEU A 60 0.79 -6.08 -5.23
C LEU A 60 2.07 -5.22 -5.23
N SER A 61 3.20 -5.79 -4.82
CA SER A 61 4.46 -5.04 -4.71
C SER A 61 4.99 -4.65 -6.10
N ARG A 62 4.84 -5.53 -7.10
CA ARG A 62 5.16 -5.22 -8.50
C ARG A 62 4.36 -4.04 -9.03
N ALA A 63 3.04 -4.00 -8.77
CA ALA A 63 2.17 -2.91 -9.19
C ALA A 63 2.55 -1.59 -8.49
N LEU A 64 2.86 -1.63 -7.20
CA LEU A 64 3.29 -0.45 -6.44
C LEU A 64 4.60 0.14 -6.95
N PHE A 65 5.63 -0.69 -7.18
CA PHE A 65 6.93 -0.20 -7.67
C PHE A 65 6.86 0.28 -9.12
N TRP A 66 6.06 -0.40 -9.95
CA TRP A 66 5.77 0.07 -11.30
C TRP A 66 5.04 1.43 -11.25
N GLY A 67 4.04 1.56 -10.39
CA GLY A 67 3.28 2.80 -10.21
C GLY A 67 4.16 3.95 -9.73
N GLU A 68 5.09 3.69 -8.81
CA GLU A 68 6.09 4.66 -8.35
C GLU A 68 6.95 5.17 -9.52
N SER A 69 7.41 4.26 -10.39
CA SER A 69 8.18 4.64 -11.58
C SER A 69 7.38 5.52 -12.53
N CYS A 70 6.10 5.20 -12.76
CA CYS A 70 5.21 6.04 -13.58
C CYS A 70 4.94 7.40 -12.93
N TYR A 71 4.81 7.43 -11.60
CA TYR A 71 4.64 8.67 -10.87
C TYR A 71 5.88 9.55 -11.01
N ARG A 72 7.08 9.00 -10.89
CA ARG A 72 8.33 9.75 -11.12
C ARG A 72 8.48 10.23 -12.57
N SER A 73 7.94 9.50 -13.55
CA SER A 73 7.98 9.91 -14.96
C SER A 73 6.93 10.95 -15.36
N GLY A 74 6.15 11.48 -14.41
CA GLY A 74 5.18 12.54 -14.68
C GLY A 74 3.73 12.09 -14.89
N GLU A 75 3.42 10.80 -14.79
CA GLU A 75 2.05 10.29 -15.01
C GLU A 75 1.08 10.74 -13.90
N LEU A 76 -0.21 10.82 -14.21
CA LEU A 76 -1.23 11.25 -13.24
C LEU A 76 -1.59 10.11 -12.27
N PRO A 77 -1.78 10.40 -10.97
CA PRO A 77 -2.25 9.43 -9.98
C PRO A 77 -3.45 8.59 -10.41
N LYS A 78 -4.47 9.22 -11.01
CA LYS A 78 -5.68 8.53 -11.50
C LYS A 78 -5.37 7.51 -12.60
N THR A 79 -4.51 7.86 -13.55
CA THR A 79 -4.08 6.95 -14.61
C THR A 79 -3.32 5.76 -14.03
N ILE A 80 -2.40 6.02 -13.08
CA ILE A 80 -1.61 4.98 -12.42
C ILE A 80 -2.52 4.05 -11.60
N ALA A 81 -3.47 4.60 -10.84
CA ALA A 81 -4.44 3.81 -10.07
C ALA A 81 -5.25 2.85 -10.97
N ALA A 82 -5.80 3.34 -12.08
CA ALA A 82 -6.54 2.52 -13.03
C ALA A 82 -5.68 1.41 -13.66
N ALA A 83 -4.40 1.71 -13.93
CA ALA A 83 -3.47 0.73 -14.48
C ALA A 83 -3.02 -0.30 -13.43
N MET A 84 -2.76 0.10 -12.19
CA MET A 84 -2.51 -0.82 -11.08
C MET A 84 -3.70 -1.74 -10.85
N HIS A 85 -4.93 -1.19 -10.84
CA HIS A 85 -6.16 -1.96 -10.74
C HIS A 85 -6.21 -3.03 -11.82
N SER A 86 -6.02 -2.65 -13.09
CA SER A 86 -6.08 -3.59 -14.22
C SER A 86 -5.01 -4.69 -14.14
N ARG A 87 -3.79 -4.34 -13.72
CA ARG A 87 -2.68 -5.30 -13.55
C ARG A 87 -2.95 -6.31 -12.43
N ILE A 88 -3.40 -5.85 -11.27
CA ILE A 88 -3.64 -6.73 -10.12
C ILE A 88 -4.90 -7.59 -10.37
N ALA A 89 -5.97 -7.01 -10.92
CA ALA A 89 -7.19 -7.75 -11.25
C ALA A 89 -6.99 -8.79 -12.37
N GLY A 90 -5.96 -8.61 -13.20
CA GLY A 90 -5.57 -9.57 -14.25
C GLY A 90 -4.70 -10.72 -13.77
N GLU A 91 -4.19 -10.70 -12.52
CA GLU A 91 -3.36 -11.77 -11.98
C GLU A 91 -4.22 -13.00 -11.64
N PRO A 92 -3.93 -14.18 -12.22
CA PRO A 92 -4.69 -15.40 -11.92
C PRO A 92 -4.69 -15.74 -10.43
N GLY A 93 -5.87 -16.08 -9.89
CA GLY A 93 -6.03 -16.44 -8.47
C GLY A 93 -6.05 -15.25 -7.51
N VAL A 94 -6.03 -14.01 -8.02
CA VAL A 94 -6.12 -12.78 -7.23
C VAL A 94 -7.50 -12.14 -7.42
N HIS A 95 -8.14 -11.79 -6.31
CA HIS A 95 -9.35 -10.97 -6.29
C HIS A 95 -9.03 -9.60 -5.70
N LEU A 96 -8.99 -8.57 -6.54
CA LEU A 96 -8.67 -7.21 -6.12
C LEU A 96 -9.81 -6.63 -5.25
N ASP A 97 -9.47 -6.08 -4.07
CA ASP A 97 -10.41 -5.28 -3.28
C ASP A 97 -10.34 -3.81 -3.72
N TYR A 98 -9.13 -3.25 -3.76
CA TYR A 98 -8.88 -1.88 -4.21
C TYR A 98 -7.43 -1.67 -4.64
N ALA A 99 -7.23 -0.73 -5.56
CA ALA A 99 -5.94 -0.16 -5.92
C ALA A 99 -6.12 1.33 -6.17
N VAL A 100 -5.70 2.16 -5.23
CA VAL A 100 -5.99 3.60 -5.20
C VAL A 100 -4.73 4.40 -4.91
N VAL A 101 -4.73 5.68 -5.31
CA VAL A 101 -3.69 6.65 -4.96
C VAL A 101 -4.37 7.79 -4.22
N VAL A 102 -3.90 8.06 -3.00
CA VAL A 102 -4.56 8.96 -2.07
C VAL A 102 -3.63 10.03 -1.53
N ASP A 103 -4.22 11.11 -1.02
CA ASP A 103 -3.54 12.10 -0.21
C ASP A 103 -3.01 11.45 1.09
N PRO A 104 -1.75 11.70 1.50
CA PRO A 104 -1.12 11.01 2.63
C PRO A 104 -1.79 11.25 4.00
N VAL A 105 -2.60 12.30 4.14
CA VAL A 105 -3.20 12.74 5.40
C VAL A 105 -4.70 12.44 5.43
N THR A 106 -5.43 12.91 4.42
CA THR A 106 -6.88 12.79 4.33
C THR A 106 -7.33 11.42 3.84
N LEU A 107 -6.43 10.66 3.18
CA LEU A 107 -6.71 9.37 2.55
C LEU A 107 -7.79 9.43 1.45
N ILE A 108 -8.08 10.63 0.95
CA ILE A 108 -8.98 10.86 -0.19
C ILE A 108 -8.20 10.60 -1.48
N GLU A 109 -8.84 9.95 -2.46
CA GLU A 109 -8.25 9.72 -3.77
C GLU A 109 -7.87 11.04 -4.46
N VAL A 110 -6.69 11.06 -5.06
CA VAL A 110 -6.16 12.24 -5.75
C VAL A 110 -6.14 12.00 -7.25
N GLU A 111 -6.63 12.97 -8.02
CA GLU A 111 -6.58 12.90 -9.48
C GLU A 111 -5.35 13.56 -10.08
N GLN A 112 -4.87 14.62 -9.41
CA GLN A 112 -3.77 15.47 -9.85
C GLN A 112 -2.50 15.17 -9.06
N ARG A 113 -1.35 15.50 -9.64
CA ARG A 113 -0.05 15.32 -8.99
C ARG A 113 0.06 16.21 -7.73
N GLN A 114 0.77 15.68 -6.74
CA GLN A 114 1.11 16.37 -5.49
C GLN A 114 2.60 16.18 -5.20
N SER A 115 3.15 16.89 -4.20
CA SER A 115 4.54 16.65 -3.79
C SER A 115 4.75 15.22 -3.28
N GLN A 116 3.73 14.66 -2.61
CA GLN A 116 3.72 13.30 -2.10
C GLN A 116 2.30 12.72 -2.17
N VAL A 117 2.20 11.45 -2.55
CA VAL A 117 0.96 10.66 -2.53
C VAL A 117 1.22 9.29 -1.94
N VAL A 118 0.17 8.54 -1.60
CA VAL A 118 0.29 7.16 -1.12
C VAL A 118 -0.55 6.25 -2.00
N ALA A 119 0.09 5.25 -2.58
CA ALA A 119 -0.60 4.17 -3.26
C ALA A 119 -0.96 3.08 -2.25
N LEU A 120 -2.24 2.70 -2.22
CA LEU A 120 -2.78 1.68 -1.33
C LEU A 120 -3.38 0.56 -2.18
N VAL A 121 -3.00 -0.68 -1.88
CA VAL A 121 -3.50 -1.87 -2.58
C VAL A 121 -3.93 -2.93 -1.60
N ALA A 122 -5.02 -3.62 -1.92
CA ALA A 122 -5.48 -4.79 -1.19
C ALA A 122 -6.13 -5.79 -2.14
N CYS A 123 -5.88 -7.06 -1.89
CA CYS A 123 -6.50 -8.16 -2.63
C CYS A 123 -6.67 -9.39 -1.75
N ARG A 124 -7.43 -10.36 -2.24
CA ARG A 124 -7.49 -11.72 -1.69
C ARG A 124 -6.77 -12.66 -2.65
N VAL A 125 -5.92 -13.52 -2.09
CA VAL A 125 -5.28 -14.63 -2.80
C VAL A 125 -5.68 -15.91 -2.07
N GLY A 126 -6.44 -16.76 -2.76
CA GLY A 126 -7.20 -17.82 -2.09
C GLY A 126 -8.12 -17.24 -1.00
N THR A 127 -7.94 -17.67 0.24
CA THR A 127 -8.70 -17.15 1.40
C THR A 127 -8.02 -15.96 2.09
N THR A 128 -6.75 -15.71 1.77
CA THR A 128 -5.90 -14.77 2.49
C THR A 128 -6.03 -13.36 1.93
N ARG A 129 -6.40 -12.41 2.77
CA ARG A 129 -6.42 -10.98 2.42
C ARG A 129 -5.05 -10.35 2.65
N LEU A 130 -4.44 -9.85 1.57
CA LEU A 130 -3.16 -9.17 1.56
C LEU A 130 -3.38 -7.66 1.38
N ILE A 131 -2.49 -6.87 1.99
CA ILE A 131 -2.43 -5.42 1.83
C ILE A 131 -0.99 -5.01 1.63
N ASP A 132 -0.80 -3.94 0.89
CA ASP A 132 0.49 -3.29 0.72
C ASP A 132 0.30 -1.80 0.39
N ASN A 133 1.37 -1.02 0.53
CA ASN A 133 1.37 0.39 0.15
C ASN A 133 2.78 0.88 -0.21
N ALA A 134 2.81 2.01 -0.90
CA ALA A 134 4.04 2.76 -1.15
C ALA A 134 3.76 4.26 -1.11
N ILE A 135 4.67 5.01 -0.49
CA ILE A 135 4.67 6.47 -0.50
C ILE A 135 5.45 6.91 -1.74
N TRP A 136 4.84 7.72 -2.60
CA TRP A 136 5.47 8.22 -3.82
C TRP A 136 5.70 9.72 -3.69
N ALA A 137 6.94 10.15 -3.92
CA ALA A 137 7.31 11.56 -4.01
C ALA A 137 7.52 11.96 -5.47
N ALA A 138 7.22 13.23 -5.79
CA ALA A 138 7.41 13.77 -7.14
C ALA A 138 8.89 14.06 -7.48
N GLU A 139 9.77 14.03 -6.47
CA GLU A 139 11.23 14.16 -6.55
C GLU A 139 11.92 12.92 -5.97
#